data_AF-A0A6I7NT49-F1
#
_entry.id   AF-A0A6I7NT49-F1
#
_cell.length_a   1.000
_cell.length_b   1.000
_cell.length_c   1.000
_cell.angle_alpha   90.00
_cell.angle_beta   90.00
_cell.angle_gamma   90.00
#
_symmetry.space_group_name_H-M   'P 1'
#
loop_
_entity.id
_entity.type
_entity.pdbx_description
1 polymer ?
#
loop_
_entity_poly.entity_id
_entity_poly.type
_entity_poly.pdbx_seq_one_letter_code
_entity_poly.pdbx_strand_id
1 'polypeptide(L)'
;MNQSRRVLVFALGLLITFGLSGCAVLDDILPEVRSIELLDETVKESHYIDDFDLRSLKLRVITRNWETQIVDVQAYMLSPEDRRKIEQAGHHRITIRYRGQVLVHDLIIRQRITAYAIMRDTL
;
A
#
# COMPACT_ATOMS: atom_id res chain seq x y z
N MET A 1 -35.29 32.33 32.66
CA MET A 1 -34.70 31.22 31.87
C MET A 1 -35.46 29.95 32.20
N ASN A 2 -36.30 29.46 31.28
CA ASN A 2 -37.35 28.48 31.56
C ASN A 2 -36.79 27.09 31.85
N GLN A 3 -37.40 26.37 32.80
CA GLN A 3 -36.96 25.04 33.27
C GLN A 3 -36.77 24.04 32.12
N SER A 4 -37.59 24.13 31.07
CA SER A 4 -37.48 23.33 29.84
C SER A 4 -36.20 23.58 29.04
N ARG A 5 -35.70 24.83 28.99
CA ARG A 5 -34.43 25.17 28.32
C ARG A 5 -33.21 24.63 29.06
N ARG A 6 -33.29 24.53 30.39
CA ARG A 6 -32.19 23.98 31.20
C ARG A 6 -32.03 22.47 30.96
N VAL A 7 -33.14 21.73 30.96
CA VAL A 7 -33.14 20.27 30.70
C VAL A 7 -32.61 19.95 29.30
N LEU A 8 -32.99 20.74 28.29
CA LEU A 8 -32.52 20.53 26.92
C LEU A 8 -31.01 20.76 26.77
N VAL A 9 -30.44 21.75 27.46
CA VAL A 9 -28.99 22.01 27.46
C VAL A 9 -28.22 20.89 28.16
N PHE A 10 -28.74 20.37 29.28
CA PHE A 10 -28.12 19.23 29.97
C PHE A 10 -28.18 17.95 29.13
N ALA A 11 -29.29 17.69 28.44
CA ALA A 11 -29.43 16.53 27.56
C ALA A 11 -28.49 16.62 26.33
N LEU A 12 -28.36 17.81 25.73
CA LEU A 12 -27.45 18.03 24.59
C LEU A 12 -25.98 17.90 25.00
N GLY A 13 -25.62 18.38 26.19
CA GLY A 13 -24.27 18.24 26.75
C GLY A 13 -23.88 16.78 27.02
N LEU A 14 -24.83 15.97 27.50
CA LEU A 14 -24.62 14.54 27.74
C LEU A 14 -24.40 13.77 26.43
N LEU A 15 -25.12 14.11 25.37
CA LEU A 15 -24.99 13.44 24.06
C LEU A 15 -23.63 13.71 23.38
N ILE A 16 -23.03 14.88 23.63
CA ILE A 16 -21.71 15.25 23.11
C ILE A 16 -20.60 14.49 23.85
N THR A 17 -20.72 14.23 25.16
CA THR A 17 -19.68 13.50 25.91
C THR A 17 -19.63 12.01 25.57
N PHE A 18 -20.78 11.38 25.27
CA PHE A 18 -20.84 9.99 24.81
C PHE A 18 -20.40 9.81 23.34
N GLY A 19 -20.51 10.84 22.49
CA GLY A 19 -20.02 10.80 21.10
C GLY A 19 -18.49 10.86 20.96
N LEU A 20 -17.80 11.37 21.97
CA LEU A 20 -16.34 11.57 21.96
C LEU A 20 -15.55 10.41 22.59
N SER A 21 -16.20 9.47 23.28
CA SER A 21 -15.54 8.32 23.92
C SER A 21 -15.21 7.17 22.95
N GLY A 22 -15.63 7.26 21.68
CA GLY A 22 -15.46 6.22 20.66
C GLY A 22 -14.25 6.39 19.73
N CYS A 23 -13.48 7.47 19.83
CA CYS A 23 -12.33 7.74 18.96
C CYS A 23 -11.02 7.87 19.76
N ALA A 24 -10.78 6.93 20.66
CA ALA A 24 -9.44 6.75 21.23
C ALA A 24 -8.77 5.54 20.56
N VAL A 25 -8.09 5.83 19.45
CA VAL A 25 -6.83 5.19 19.02
C VAL A 25 -6.84 3.65 18.98
N LEU A 26 -7.19 3.10 17.81
CA LEU A 26 -6.94 1.70 17.44
C LEU A 26 -5.53 1.49 16.85
N ASP A 27 -4.59 2.42 17.05
CA ASP A 27 -3.23 2.29 16.48
C ASP A 27 -2.33 1.26 17.21
N ASP A 28 -2.71 0.82 18.42
CA ASP A 28 -1.87 -0.03 19.27
C ASP A 28 -2.09 -1.55 19.15
N ILE A 29 -2.95 -2.03 18.24
CA ILE A 29 -3.26 -3.47 18.16
C ILE A 29 -2.34 -4.23 17.19
N LEU A 30 -1.66 -3.55 16.27
CA LEU A 30 -0.81 -4.23 15.30
C LEU A 30 0.64 -4.33 15.78
N PRO A 31 1.24 -5.54 15.86
CA PRO A 31 2.61 -5.70 16.33
C PRO A 31 3.58 -4.87 15.48
N GLU A 32 4.54 -4.22 16.13
CA GLU A 32 5.52 -3.37 15.47
C GLU A 32 6.35 -4.17 14.46
N VAL A 33 6.52 -3.61 13.25
CA VAL A 33 7.28 -4.26 12.18
C VAL A 33 8.78 -4.05 12.41
N ARG A 34 9.53 -5.15 12.41
CA ARG A 34 10.99 -5.14 12.53
C ARG A 34 11.68 -5.04 11.18
N SER A 35 11.24 -5.82 10.19
CA SER A 35 11.81 -5.80 8.84
C SER A 35 10.77 -6.20 7.79
N ILE A 36 11.04 -5.80 6.55
CA ILE A 36 10.29 -6.19 5.37
C ILE A 36 11.25 -6.66 4.29
N GLU A 37 10.86 -7.70 3.56
CA GLU A 37 11.62 -8.29 2.46
C GLU A 37 10.64 -8.70 1.35
N LEU A 38 11.08 -8.72 0.09
CA LEU A 38 10.28 -9.34 -0.97
C LEU A 38 10.42 -10.86 -0.89
N LEU A 39 9.33 -11.59 -1.14
CA LEU A 39 9.41 -13.03 -1.30
C LEU A 39 10.07 -13.36 -2.63
N ASP A 40 11.17 -14.12 -2.60
CA ASP A 40 11.95 -14.51 -3.79
C ASP A 40 11.10 -15.15 -4.90
N GLU A 41 10.09 -15.95 -4.54
CA GLU A 41 9.16 -16.57 -5.49
C GLU A 41 8.32 -15.57 -6.29
N THR A 42 8.20 -14.33 -5.81
CA THR A 42 7.46 -13.24 -6.47
C THR A 42 8.33 -12.33 -7.30
N VAL A 43 9.64 -12.38 -7.10
CA VAL A 43 10.62 -11.59 -7.84
C VAL A 43 10.96 -12.33 -9.13
N LYS A 44 10.23 -12.02 -10.20
CA LYS A 44 10.60 -12.49 -11.54
C LYS A 44 11.72 -11.60 -12.08
N GLU A 45 12.60 -12.18 -12.89
CA GLU A 45 13.67 -11.43 -13.56
C GLU A 45 13.11 -10.28 -14.43
N SER A 46 11.92 -10.47 -15.01
CA SER A 46 11.17 -9.39 -15.64
C SER A 46 9.67 -9.67 -15.72
N HIS A 47 8.89 -8.60 -15.88
CA HIS A 47 7.45 -8.64 -16.03
C HIS A 47 7.04 -8.01 -17.37
N TYR A 48 5.97 -8.50 -18.00
CA TYR A 48 5.38 -7.81 -19.15
C TYR A 48 4.43 -6.74 -18.66
N ILE A 49 4.53 -5.53 -19.22
CA ILE A 49 3.72 -4.37 -18.84
C ILE A 49 2.20 -4.67 -18.88
N ASP A 50 1.76 -5.42 -19.89
CA ASP A 50 0.34 -5.74 -20.09
C ASP A 50 -0.22 -6.71 -19.02
N ASP A 51 0.67 -7.48 -18.37
CA ASP A 51 0.31 -8.50 -17.39
C ASP A 51 0.81 -8.15 -15.97
N PHE A 52 1.46 -6.99 -15.80
CA PHE A 52 2.06 -6.62 -14.53
C PHE A 52 1.03 -6.07 -13.55
N ASP A 53 0.73 -6.86 -12.52
CA ASP A 53 0.00 -6.40 -11.34
C ASP A 53 0.99 -6.23 -10.18
N LEU A 54 0.97 -5.06 -9.52
CA LEU A 54 1.77 -4.80 -8.33
C LEU A 54 1.51 -5.82 -7.21
N ARG A 55 0.27 -6.35 -7.12
CA ARG A 55 -0.11 -7.41 -6.16
C ARG A 55 0.60 -8.74 -6.41
N SER A 56 1.23 -8.90 -7.57
CA SER A 56 2.07 -10.08 -7.83
C SER A 56 3.34 -10.09 -6.97
N LEU A 57 3.78 -8.93 -6.48
CA LEU A 57 4.87 -8.81 -5.52
C LEU A 57 4.34 -9.01 -4.10
N LYS A 58 5.00 -9.87 -3.32
CA LYS A 58 4.62 -10.14 -1.93
C LYS A 58 5.73 -9.73 -0.98
N LEU A 59 5.35 -9.06 0.10
CA LEU A 59 6.24 -8.72 1.20
C LEU A 59 6.14 -9.75 2.30
N ARG A 60 7.30 -10.26 2.73
CA ARG A 60 7.48 -10.93 4.01
C ARG A 60 7.71 -9.86 5.05
N VAL A 61 6.79 -9.76 5.99
CA VAL A 61 6.85 -8.83 7.11
C VAL A 61 7.24 -9.62 8.35
N ILE A 62 8.36 -9.26 8.97
CA ILE A 62 8.79 -9.84 10.23
C ILE A 62 8.55 -8.80 11.32
N THR A 63 7.75 -9.15 12.31
CA THR A 63 7.41 -8.29 13.44
C THR A 63 8.44 -8.44 14.57
N ARG A 64 8.40 -7.53 15.56
CA ARG A 64 9.33 -7.59 16.72
C ARG A 64 9.20 -8.86 17.56
N ASN A 65 8.01 -9.45 17.62
CA ASN A 65 7.75 -10.75 18.26
C ASN A 65 8.14 -11.95 17.37
N TRP A 66 8.84 -11.72 16.25
CA TRP A 66 9.29 -12.76 15.30
C TRP A 66 8.18 -13.49 14.55
N GLU A 67 6.96 -12.98 14.59
CA GLU A 67 5.90 -13.47 13.72
C GLU A 67 6.17 -13.03 12.28
N THR A 68 5.81 -13.91 11.35
CA THR A 68 5.95 -13.65 9.92
C THR A 68 4.57 -13.52 9.30
N GLN A 69 4.38 -12.47 8.51
CA GLN A 69 3.16 -12.22 7.75
C GLN A 69 3.52 -12.03 6.27
N ILE A 70 2.61 -12.44 5.40
CA ILE A 70 2.74 -12.22 3.96
C ILE A 70 1.68 -11.19 3.57
N VAL A 71 2.12 -10.10 2.95
CA VAL A 71 1.26 -8.99 2.54
C VAL A 71 1.52 -8.68 1.07
N ASP A 72 0.46 -8.58 0.28
CA ASP A 72 0.59 -8.15 -1.12
C ASP A 72 1.02 -6.67 -1.18
N VAL A 73 1.95 -6.34 -2.08
CA VAL A 73 2.35 -4.95 -2.28
C VAL A 73 1.16 -4.16 -2.85
N GLN A 74 0.85 -3.03 -2.22
CA GLN A 74 -0.26 -2.18 -2.62
C GLN A 74 0.23 -0.82 -3.11
N ALA A 75 -0.56 -0.17 -3.96
CA ALA A 75 -0.21 1.12 -4.58
C ALA A 75 0.11 2.23 -3.55
N TYR A 76 -0.51 2.21 -2.37
CA TYR A 76 -0.22 3.17 -1.31
C TYR A 76 1.17 3.01 -0.69
N MET A 77 1.81 1.85 -0.86
CA MET A 77 3.17 1.58 -0.38
C MET A 77 4.23 2.23 -1.29
N LEU A 78 3.84 2.71 -2.46
CA LEU A 78 4.72 3.37 -3.43
C LEU A 78 4.44 4.87 -3.49
N SER A 79 5.48 5.64 -3.78
CA SER A 79 5.33 7.05 -4.12
C SER A 79 4.56 7.21 -5.44
N PRO A 80 3.90 8.35 -5.70
CA PRO A 80 3.29 8.62 -7.00
C PRO A 80 4.27 8.52 -8.17
N GLU A 81 5.54 8.84 -7.93
CA GLU A 81 6.59 8.71 -8.94
C GLU A 81 6.89 7.24 -9.23
N ASP A 82 7.10 6.42 -8.20
CA ASP A 82 7.38 4.98 -8.37
C ASP A 82 6.19 4.23 -8.98
N ARG A 83 4.95 4.67 -8.71
CA ARG A 83 3.77 4.13 -9.38
C ARG A 83 3.76 4.38 -10.89
N ARG A 84 4.25 5.54 -11.34
CA ARG A 84 4.33 5.82 -12.79
C ARG A 84 5.42 4.99 -13.46
N LYS A 85 6.51 4.67 -12.75
CA LYS A 85 7.57 3.81 -13.27
C LYS A 85 7.06 2.41 -13.61
N ILE A 86 6.17 1.86 -12.77
CA ILE A 86 5.63 0.51 -13.01
C ILE A 86 4.64 0.44 -14.19
N GLU A 87 4.20 1.58 -14.71
CA GLU A 87 3.33 1.69 -15.89
C GLU A 87 4.14 1.89 -17.19
N GLN A 88 5.46 1.76 -17.14
CA GLN A 88 6.36 2.03 -18.27
C GLN A 88 7.34 0.88 -18.47
N ALA A 89 7.57 0.49 -19.72
CA ALA A 89 8.63 -0.46 -20.02
C ALA A 89 10.00 0.17 -19.71
N GLY A 90 10.88 -0.60 -19.07
CA GLY A 90 12.20 -0.13 -18.65
C GLY A 90 12.73 -0.86 -17.42
N HIS A 91 13.93 -0.48 -17.02
CA HIS A 91 14.53 -0.87 -15.75
C HIS A 91 14.28 0.25 -14.74
N HIS A 92 13.58 -0.09 -13.66
CA HIS A 92 13.10 0.87 -12.69
C HIS A 92 13.54 0.50 -11.29
N ARG A 93 14.02 1.48 -10.54
CA ARG A 93 14.20 1.38 -9.09
C ARG A 93 12.98 1.93 -8.39
N ILE A 94 12.30 1.09 -7.62
CA ILE A 94 11.11 1.45 -6.83
C ILE A 94 11.41 1.40 -5.33
N THR A 95 10.73 2.25 -4.58
CA THR A 95 10.80 2.25 -3.11
C THR A 95 9.45 1.85 -2.53
N ILE A 96 9.44 0.74 -1.79
CA ILE A 96 8.27 0.20 -1.10
C ILE A 96 8.35 0.61 0.38
N ARG A 97 7.30 1.24 0.89
CA ARG A 97 7.19 1.69 2.28
C ARG A 97 6.05 0.98 2.98
N TYR A 98 6.34 0.34 4.11
CA TYR A 98 5.33 -0.37 4.89
C TYR A 98 5.59 -0.22 6.39
N ARG A 99 4.63 0.37 7.11
CA ARG A 99 4.65 0.55 8.58
C ARG A 99 5.99 1.04 9.14
N GLY A 100 6.55 2.08 8.52
CA GLY A 100 7.82 2.72 8.93
C GLY A 100 9.08 2.08 8.34
N GLN A 101 8.97 0.89 7.74
CA GLN A 101 10.08 0.24 7.05
C GLN A 101 10.13 0.63 5.56
N VAL A 102 11.33 0.58 4.99
CA VAL A 102 11.61 0.95 3.61
C VAL A 102 12.41 -0.16 2.94
N LEU A 103 11.97 -0.57 1.76
CA LEU A 103 12.65 -1.53 0.89
C LEU A 103 12.83 -0.89 -0.49
N VAL A 104 14.04 -1.00 -1.03
CA VAL A 104 14.37 -0.55 -2.39
C VAL A 104 14.54 -1.79 -3.25
N HIS A 105 13.88 -1.82 -4.41
CA HIS A 105 13.93 -2.95 -5.32
C HIS A 105 14.08 -2.48 -6.77
N ASP A 106 14.88 -3.22 -7.53
CA ASP A 106 15.09 -3.01 -8.95
C ASP A 106 14.16 -3.96 -9.72
N LEU A 107 13.35 -3.40 -10.62
CA LEU A 107 12.29 -4.08 -11.37
C LEU A 107 12.49 -3.87 -12.87
N ILE A 108 12.37 -4.95 -13.65
CA ILE A 108 12.44 -4.87 -15.12
C ILE A 108 11.05 -5.11 -15.70
N ILE A 109 10.53 -4.10 -16.39
CA ILE A 109 9.25 -4.17 -17.11
C ILE A 109 9.51 -4.17 -18.61
N ARG A 110 8.96 -5.16 -19.32
CA ARG A 110 9.13 -5.35 -20.76
C ARG A 110 7.82 -5.08 -21.49
N GLN A 111 7.92 -4.54 -22.70
CA GLN A 111 6.80 -4.49 -23.63
C GLN A 111 6.74 -5.79 -24.45
N ARG A 112 5.55 -6.32 -24.68
CA ARG A 112 5.37 -7.44 -25.61
C ARG A 112 5.34 -6.89 -27.04
N ILE A 113 6.32 -7.28 -27.86
CA ILE A 113 6.32 -6.93 -29.28
C ILE A 113 5.56 -8.03 -30.04
N THR A 114 4.40 -7.68 -30.60
CA THR A 114 3.62 -8.57 -31.46
C THR A 114 4.02 -8.33 -32.92
N ALA A 115 4.19 -9.39 -33.71
CA ALA A 115 4.72 -9.34 -35.09
C ALA A 115 3.99 -8.34 -36.04
N TYR A 116 2.73 -8.03 -35.77
CA TYR A 116 1.95 -7.04 -36.52
C TYR A 116 2.50 -5.60 -36.44
N ALA A 117 3.21 -5.25 -35.35
CA ALA A 117 3.82 -3.93 -35.19
C ALA A 117 5.01 -3.73 -36.14
N ILE A 118 5.75 -4.79 -36.47
CA ILE A 118 6.96 -4.72 -37.31
C ILE A 118 6.60 -4.46 -38.78
N MET A 119 5.45 -4.94 -39.25
CA MET A 119 4.98 -4.76 -40.63
C MET A 119 4.50 -3.33 -40.95
N ARG A 120 4.19 -2.51 -39.93
CA ARG A 120 3.71 -1.14 -40.15
C ARG A 120 4.85 -0.12 -40.35
N ASP A 121 6.06 -0.44 -39.88
CA ASP A 121 7.25 0.41 -40.01
C ASP A 121 8.08 0.10 -41.27
N THR A 122 7.63 -0.86 -42.10
CA THR A 122 8.30 -1.30 -43.33
C THR A 122 7.52 -1.01 -44.62
N LEU A 123 6.47 -0.18 -44.55
CA LEU A 123 5.67 0.28 -45.69
C LEU A 123 5.72 1.80 -45.86
#